data_AF-A0AA95KL92-F1
#
_entry.id   AF-A0AA95KL92-F1
#
_cell.length_a   1.000
_cell.length_b   1.000
_cell.length_c   1.000
_cell.angle_alpha   90.00
_cell.angle_beta   90.00
_cell.angle_gamma   90.00
#
_symmetry.space_group_name_H-M   'P 1'
#
loop_
_entity.id
_entity.type
_entity.pdbx_description
1 polymer ?
#
loop_
_entity_poly.entity_id
_entity_poly.type
_entity_poly.pdbx_seq_one_letter_code
_entity_poly.pdbx_strand_id
1 'polypeptide(L)'
;MNKATYDQDLYTWSLQQAQLLRERKFEQVDWEHIIEEIEDMSKSEKRALQSFLETLLMHLLKWQYQPAYQGRSWKFTIIEQRKRIHSHLNENPGLKSKLVEVIESAYGYAVSGAVRETGFAPETFPKSCPWTFETFMDETFWPESGTTP
;
A
#
# COMPACT_ATOMS: atom_id res chain seq x y z
N MET A 1 33.12 21.42 -11.12
CA MET A 1 31.70 21.05 -11.17
C MET A 1 31.21 20.99 -9.74
N ASN A 2 30.14 21.72 -9.40
CA ASN A 2 29.59 21.73 -8.04
C ASN A 2 29.01 20.34 -7.76
N LYS A 3 29.52 19.66 -6.72
CA LYS A 3 28.97 18.37 -6.29
C LYS A 3 27.61 18.67 -5.67
N ALA A 4 26.52 18.16 -6.26
CA ALA A 4 25.21 18.26 -5.66
C ALA A 4 25.24 17.47 -4.35
N THR A 5 24.82 18.08 -3.25
CA THR A 5 24.70 17.38 -1.97
C THR A 5 23.37 16.65 -1.93
N TYR A 6 23.34 15.53 -1.20
CA TYR A 6 22.14 14.73 -0.95
C TYR A 6 20.94 15.62 -0.54
N ASP A 7 21.14 16.52 0.43
CA ASP A 7 20.07 17.38 0.98
C ASP A 7 19.52 18.47 0.04
N GLN A 8 20.26 18.83 -1.02
CA GLN A 8 19.91 19.98 -1.87
C GLN A 8 19.31 19.55 -3.20
N ASP A 9 19.77 18.43 -3.76
CA ASP A 9 19.32 17.93 -5.04
C ASP A 9 19.53 16.41 -5.11
N LEU A 10 18.61 15.68 -4.49
CA LEU A 10 18.58 14.21 -4.47
C LEU A 10 18.61 13.60 -5.88
N TYR A 11 17.94 14.24 -6.85
CA TYR A 11 17.89 13.75 -8.22
C TYR A 11 19.27 13.77 -8.88
N THR A 12 19.94 14.93 -8.87
CA THR A 12 21.27 15.04 -9.46
C THR A 12 22.29 14.21 -8.67
N TRP A 13 22.20 14.19 -7.34
CA TRP A 13 23.08 13.39 -6.48
C TRP A 13 22.94 11.89 -6.79
N SER A 14 21.72 11.35 -6.91
CA SER A 14 21.50 9.91 -7.16
C SER A 14 22.04 9.46 -8.52
N LEU A 15 21.88 10.30 -9.56
CA LEU A 15 22.50 10.05 -10.87
C LEU A 15 24.03 10.06 -10.81
N GLN A 16 24.61 10.97 -10.03
CA GLN A 16 26.07 11.02 -9.81
C GLN A 16 26.57 9.76 -9.09
N GLN A 17 25.89 9.32 -8.03
CA GLN A 17 26.24 8.08 -7.31
C GLN A 17 26.13 6.85 -8.22
N ALA A 18 25.06 6.76 -9.01
CA ALA A 18 24.90 5.68 -9.99
C ALA A 18 26.05 5.65 -11.01
N GLN A 19 26.53 6.82 -11.45
CA GLN A 19 27.68 6.91 -12.36
C GLN A 19 28.98 6.45 -11.68
N LEU A 20 29.23 6.87 -10.43
CA LEU A 20 30.41 6.43 -9.68
C LEU A 20 30.44 4.91 -9.49
N LEU A 21 29.28 4.30 -9.20
CA LEU A 21 29.13 2.84 -9.10
C LEU A 21 29.39 2.14 -10.44
N ARG A 22 28.86 2.66 -11.56
CA ARG A 22 29.12 2.09 -12.91
C ARG A 22 30.60 2.15 -13.28
N GLU A 23 31.27 3.24 -12.92
CA GLU A 23 32.71 3.45 -13.15
C GLU A 23 33.61 2.74 -12.13
N ARG A 24 33.01 2.06 -11.13
CA ARG A 24 33.72 1.36 -10.04
C ARG A 24 34.64 2.28 -9.22
N LYS A 25 34.28 3.57 -9.09
CA LYS A 25 35.00 4.57 -8.29
C LYS A 25 34.51 4.53 -6.83
N PHE A 26 34.67 3.37 -6.19
CA PHE A 26 34.04 3.07 -4.89
C PHE A 26 34.52 3.98 -3.75
N GLU A 27 35.71 4.55 -3.85
CA GLU A 27 36.27 5.48 -2.87
C GLU A 27 35.55 6.84 -2.85
N GLN A 28 34.79 7.16 -3.90
CA GLN A 28 34.06 8.43 -4.05
C GLN A 28 32.56 8.29 -3.76
N VAL A 29 32.09 7.05 -3.59
CA VAL A 29 30.68 6.70 -3.36
C VAL A 29 30.28 7.10 -1.95
N ASP A 30 29.13 7.75 -1.85
CA ASP A 30 28.52 8.13 -0.58
C ASP A 30 27.69 6.96 -0.03
N TRP A 31 28.36 6.03 0.64
CA TRP A 31 27.75 4.77 1.06
C TRP A 31 26.64 4.93 2.11
N GLU A 32 26.77 5.91 3.00
CA GLU A 32 25.80 6.16 4.07
C GLU A 32 24.42 6.49 3.49
N HIS A 33 24.35 7.54 2.66
CA HIS A 33 23.10 7.95 2.04
C HIS A 33 22.58 6.94 1.00
N ILE A 34 23.44 6.18 0.31
CA ILE A 34 22.97 5.12 -0.61
C ILE A 34 22.29 3.99 0.16
N ILE A 35 22.85 3.57 1.29
CA ILE A 35 22.23 2.54 2.13
C ILE A 35 20.88 3.05 2.64
N GLU A 36 20.83 4.29 3.12
CA GLU A 36 19.59 4.94 3.55
C GLU A 36 18.52 4.93 2.44
N GLU A 37 18.86 5.35 1.22
CA GLU A 37 17.94 5.35 0.08
C GLU A 37 17.43 3.95 -0.30
N ILE A 38 18.27 2.92 -0.21
CA ILE A 38 17.85 1.53 -0.49
C ILE A 38 16.88 1.02 0.59
N GLU A 39 17.16 1.33 1.85
CA GLU A 39 16.28 0.99 2.97
C GLU A 39 14.94 1.74 2.86
N ASP A 40 14.98 3.02 2.50
CA ASP A 40 13.80 3.87 2.36
C ASP A 40 12.96 3.51 1.15
N MET A 41 13.58 3.10 0.03
CA MET A 41 12.88 2.51 -1.10
C MET A 41 12.09 1.27 -0.65
N SER A 42 12.71 0.36 0.12
CA SER A 42 12.04 -0.83 0.63
C SER A 42 10.85 -0.49 1.55
N LYS A 43 11.00 0.53 2.41
CA LYS A 43 9.91 1.05 3.25
C LYS A 43 8.81 1.71 2.42
N SER A 44 9.16 2.40 1.34
CA SER A 44 8.21 3.05 0.42
C SER A 44 7.33 2.02 -0.27
N GLU A 45 7.90 0.96 -0.82
CA GLU A 45 7.16 -0.12 -1.49
C GLU A 45 6.17 -0.82 -0.54
N LYS A 46 6.57 -1.02 0.73
CA LYS A 46 5.68 -1.54 1.78
C LYS A 46 4.53 -0.57 2.08
N ARG A 47 4.82 0.73 2.22
CA ARG A 47 3.80 1.77 2.46
C ARG A 47 2.82 1.90 1.29
N ALA A 48 3.28 1.76 0.06
CA ALA A 48 2.43 1.75 -1.13
C ALA A 48 1.43 0.58 -1.10
N LEU A 49 1.90 -0.63 -0.80
CA LEU A 49 1.04 -1.81 -0.61
C LEU A 49 -0.01 -1.57 0.49
N GLN A 50 0.41 -1.00 1.62
CA GLN A 50 -0.49 -0.66 2.73
C GLN A 50 -1.61 0.30 2.28
N SER A 51 -1.26 1.37 1.56
CA SER A 51 -2.21 2.37 1.06
C SER A 51 -3.24 1.76 0.10
N PHE A 52 -2.79 0.85 -0.79
CA PHE A 52 -3.71 0.15 -1.69
C PHE A 52 -4.67 -0.77 -0.93
N LEU A 53 -4.16 -1.51 0.05
CA LEU A 53 -4.97 -2.39 0.90
C LEU A 53 -5.96 -1.61 1.76
N GLU A 54 -5.53 -0.50 2.35
CA GLU A 54 -6.38 0.40 3.15
C GLU A 54 -7.58 0.86 2.31
N THR A 55 -7.31 1.36 1.10
CA THR A 55 -8.36 1.85 0.19
C THR A 55 -9.32 0.73 -0.22
N LEU A 56 -8.79 -0.46 -0.54
CA LEU A 56 -9.60 -1.62 -0.92
C LEU A 56 -10.51 -2.05 0.24
N LEU A 57 -9.93 -2.30 1.41
CA LEU A 57 -10.65 -2.78 2.59
C LEU A 57 -11.71 -1.77 3.05
N MET A 58 -11.39 -0.47 3.02
CA MET A 58 -12.35 0.58 3.36
C MET A 58 -13.56 0.55 2.43
N HIS A 59 -13.33 0.41 1.12
CA HIS A 59 -14.43 0.33 0.16
C HIS A 59 -15.22 -0.97 0.27
N LEU A 60 -14.60 -2.09 0.62
CA LEU A 60 -15.31 -3.35 0.89
C LEU A 60 -16.18 -3.24 2.16
N LEU A 61 -15.71 -2.59 3.22
CA LEU A 61 -16.52 -2.29 4.41
C LEU A 61 -17.71 -1.40 4.02
N LYS A 62 -17.47 -0.29 3.32
CA LYS A 62 -18.55 0.57 2.83
C LYS A 62 -19.54 -0.20 1.94
N TRP A 63 -19.04 -1.06 1.06
CA TRP A 63 -19.87 -1.91 0.20
C TRP A 63 -20.81 -2.79 1.02
N GLN A 64 -20.30 -3.44 2.06
CA GLN A 64 -21.08 -4.35 2.91
C GLN A 64 -22.11 -3.61 3.76
N TYR A 65 -21.72 -2.51 4.39
CA TYR A 65 -22.51 -1.84 5.42
C TYR A 65 -23.39 -0.69 4.89
N GLN A 66 -23.16 -0.22 3.65
CA GLN A 66 -23.97 0.81 3.00
C GLN A 66 -24.50 0.34 1.63
N PRO A 67 -25.36 -0.71 1.59
CA PRO A 67 -25.86 -1.28 0.33
C PRO A 67 -26.58 -0.25 -0.57
N ALA A 68 -27.24 0.74 0.03
CA ALA A 68 -27.89 1.83 -0.69
C ALA A 68 -26.93 2.72 -1.51
N TYR A 69 -25.62 2.65 -1.23
CA TYR A 69 -24.58 3.48 -1.84
C TYR A 69 -23.62 2.68 -2.72
N GLN A 70 -23.94 1.43 -3.06
CA GLN A 70 -23.17 0.57 -3.98
C GLN A 70 -23.21 1.08 -5.42
N GLY A 71 -22.56 2.21 -5.65
CA GLY A 71 -22.49 2.88 -6.94
C GLY A 71 -21.31 2.41 -7.79
N ARG A 72 -21.33 2.83 -9.06
CA ARG A 72 -20.27 2.56 -10.03
C ARG A 72 -18.89 3.02 -9.54
N SER A 73 -18.82 4.18 -8.88
CA SER A 73 -17.56 4.72 -8.35
C SER A 73 -16.88 3.75 -7.37
N TRP A 74 -17.61 3.25 -6.36
CA TRP A 74 -17.03 2.32 -5.39
C TRP A 74 -16.65 0.99 -6.04
N LYS A 75 -17.48 0.48 -6.94
CA LYS A 75 -17.18 -0.73 -7.71
C LYS A 75 -15.88 -0.59 -8.48
N PHE A 76 -15.69 0.53 -9.17
CA PHE A 76 -14.46 0.78 -9.93
C PHE A 76 -13.24 0.94 -9.02
N THR A 77 -13.37 1.63 -7.88
CA THR A 77 -12.27 1.73 -6.90
C THR A 77 -11.85 0.35 -6.39
N ILE A 78 -12.79 -0.53 -6.05
CA ILE A 78 -12.48 -1.90 -5.59
C ILE A 78 -11.73 -2.68 -6.66
N ILE A 79 -12.23 -2.68 -7.90
CA ILE A 79 -11.58 -3.38 -9.02
C ILE A 79 -10.18 -2.83 -9.29
N GLU A 80 -10.04 -1.51 -9.31
CA GLU A 80 -8.75 -0.85 -9.54
C GLU A 80 -7.75 -1.19 -8.44
N GLN A 81 -8.16 -1.15 -7.16
CA GLN A 81 -7.24 -1.46 -6.08
C GLN A 81 -6.79 -2.93 -6.09
N ARG A 82 -7.67 -3.88 -6.42
CA ARG A 82 -7.27 -5.29 -6.61
C ARG A 82 -6.19 -5.41 -7.69
N LYS A 83 -6.36 -4.74 -8.84
CA LYS A 83 -5.36 -4.73 -9.92
C LYS A 83 -4.03 -4.13 -9.48
N ARG A 84 -4.07 -2.99 -8.78
CA ARG A 84 -2.86 -2.32 -8.25
C ARG A 84 -2.11 -3.21 -7.29
N ILE A 85 -2.81 -3.83 -6.32
CA ILE A 85 -2.19 -4.76 -5.36
C ILE A 85 -1.56 -5.95 -6.09
N HIS A 86 -2.26 -6.51 -7.07
CA HIS A 86 -1.75 -7.63 -7.85
C HIS A 86 -0.47 -7.26 -8.63
N SER A 87 -0.49 -6.15 -9.37
CA SER A 87 0.70 -5.66 -10.10
C SER A 87 1.86 -5.39 -9.14
N HIS A 88 1.59 -4.69 -8.05
CA HIS A 88 2.58 -4.31 -7.05
C HIS A 88 3.28 -5.52 -6.42
N LEU A 89 2.53 -6.57 -6.08
CA LEU A 89 3.08 -7.80 -5.52
C LEU A 89 3.81 -8.68 -6.56
N ASN A 90 3.49 -8.53 -7.85
CA ASN A 90 4.24 -9.19 -8.92
C ASN A 90 5.58 -8.52 -9.17
N GLU A 91 5.61 -7.19 -9.11
CA GLU A 91 6.84 -6.39 -9.22
C GLU A 91 7.72 -6.52 -7.96
N ASN A 92 7.10 -6.67 -6.79
CA ASN A 92 7.76 -6.76 -5.48
C ASN A 92 7.44 -8.08 -4.74
N PRO A 93 7.86 -9.26 -5.23
CA PRO A 93 7.48 -10.55 -4.66
C PRO A 93 7.92 -10.75 -3.20
N GLY A 94 9.00 -10.08 -2.77
CA GLY A 94 9.46 -10.12 -1.38
C GLY A 94 8.45 -9.57 -0.36
N LEU A 95 7.56 -8.66 -0.79
CA LEU A 95 6.49 -8.11 0.06
C LEU A 95 5.46 -9.14 0.48
N LYS A 96 5.34 -10.27 -0.22
CA LYS A 96 4.42 -11.36 0.16
C LYS A 96 4.67 -11.85 1.60
N SER A 97 5.93 -11.85 2.04
CA SER A 97 6.31 -12.21 3.42
C SER A 97 5.79 -11.23 4.49
N LYS A 98 5.37 -10.02 4.08
CA LYS A 98 4.87 -8.96 4.95
C LYS A 98 3.35 -8.81 4.90
N LEU A 99 2.64 -9.60 4.10
CA LEU A 99 1.20 -9.43 3.87
C LEU A 99 0.39 -9.41 5.17
N VAL A 100 0.64 -10.34 6.08
CA VAL A 100 -0.10 -10.41 7.36
C VAL A 100 0.01 -9.10 8.13
N GLU A 101 1.24 -8.64 8.36
CA GLU A 101 1.53 -7.38 9.07
C GLU A 101 0.89 -6.17 8.37
N VAL A 102 1.01 -6.10 7.04
CA VAL A 102 0.50 -4.97 6.26
C VAL A 102 -1.02 -4.95 6.22
N ILE A 103 -1.69 -6.11 6.12
CA ILE A 103 -3.15 -6.23 6.13
C ILE A 103 -3.71 -5.81 7.49
N GLU A 104 -3.12 -6.26 8.59
CA GLU A 104 -3.54 -5.87 9.94
C GLU A 104 -3.47 -4.35 10.13
N SER A 105 -2.35 -3.74 9.74
CA SER A 105 -2.19 -2.28 9.78
C SER A 105 -3.19 -1.58 8.87
N ALA A 106 -3.28 -2.00 7.60
CA ALA A 106 -4.19 -1.41 6.61
C ALA A 106 -5.66 -1.50 7.02
N TYR A 107 -6.06 -2.60 7.66
CA TYR A 107 -7.43 -2.78 8.14
C TYR A 107 -7.81 -1.78 9.23
N GLY A 108 -6.91 -1.49 10.18
CA GLY A 108 -7.14 -0.48 11.21
C GLY A 108 -7.39 0.92 10.62
N TYR A 109 -6.61 1.30 9.60
CA TYR A 109 -6.83 2.54 8.87
C TYR A 109 -8.11 2.50 8.03
N ALA A 110 -8.42 1.37 7.41
CA ALA A 110 -9.63 1.18 6.63
C ALA A 110 -10.92 1.34 7.46
N VAL A 111 -10.96 0.80 8.68
CA VAL A 111 -12.06 1.00 9.63
C VAL A 111 -12.18 2.47 10.00
N SER A 112 -11.07 3.14 10.29
CA SER A 112 -11.06 4.57 10.62
C SER A 112 -11.60 5.43 9.46
N GLY A 113 -11.21 5.10 8.23
CA GLY A 113 -11.72 5.72 7.01
C GLY A 113 -13.21 5.45 6.78
N ALA A 114 -13.66 4.21 6.99
CA ALA A 114 -15.05 3.83 6.85
C ALA A 114 -15.93 4.53 7.89
N VAL A 115 -15.51 4.60 9.16
CA VAL A 115 -16.21 5.37 10.21
C VAL A 115 -16.36 6.83 9.78
N ARG A 116 -15.28 7.46 9.32
CA ARG A 116 -15.29 8.86 8.88
C ARG A 116 -16.25 9.11 7.71
N GLU A 117 -16.31 8.22 6.74
CA GLU A 117 -17.13 8.41 5.52
C GLU A 117 -18.58 7.95 5.68
N THR A 118 -18.84 6.94 6.52
CA THR A 118 -20.18 6.37 6.72
C THR A 118 -20.93 7.02 7.87
N GLY A 119 -20.21 7.57 8.86
CA GLY A 119 -20.78 8.06 10.12
C GLY A 119 -21.19 6.95 11.09
N PHE A 120 -20.94 5.67 10.78
CA PHE A 120 -21.23 4.57 11.69
C PHE A 120 -20.26 4.51 12.87
N ALA A 121 -20.74 3.99 14.00
CA ALA A 121 -19.90 3.77 15.16
C ALA A 121 -18.81 2.72 14.84
N PRO A 122 -17.57 2.87 15.34
CA PRO A 122 -16.48 1.91 15.08
C PRO A 122 -16.84 0.45 15.38
N GLU A 123 -17.68 0.21 16.39
CA GLU A 123 -18.15 -1.11 16.83
C GLU A 123 -19.06 -1.80 15.81
N THR A 124 -19.55 -1.06 14.81
CA THR A 124 -20.30 -1.60 13.67
C THR A 124 -19.41 -2.50 12.81
N PHE A 125 -18.11 -2.20 12.76
CA PHE A 125 -17.13 -2.91 11.96
C PHE A 125 -16.41 -3.97 12.82
N PRO A 126 -16.01 -5.12 12.23
CA PRO A 126 -15.23 -6.11 12.95
C PRO A 126 -13.90 -5.55 13.47
N LYS A 127 -13.42 -6.09 14.60
CA LYS A 127 -12.14 -5.64 15.21
C LYS A 127 -10.90 -6.07 14.40
N SER A 128 -11.05 -7.08 13.55
CA SER A 128 -10.01 -7.62 12.67
C SER A 128 -10.60 -7.88 11.30
N CYS A 129 -9.77 -7.89 10.26
CA CYS A 129 -10.22 -8.14 8.89
C CYS A 129 -10.99 -9.48 8.82
N PRO A 130 -12.29 -9.47 8.43
CA PRO A 130 -13.10 -10.69 8.42
C PRO A 130 -12.83 -11.57 7.18
N TRP A 131 -12.03 -11.08 6.24
CA TRP A 131 -11.72 -11.76 4.98
C TRP A 131 -10.23 -12.10 4.92
N THR A 132 -9.91 -13.28 4.40
CA THR A 132 -8.51 -13.59 4.07
C THR A 132 -8.07 -12.78 2.86
N PHE A 133 -6.75 -12.70 2.66
CA PHE A 133 -6.18 -12.03 1.49
C PHE A 133 -6.74 -12.60 0.18
N GLU A 134 -6.80 -13.93 0.06
CA GLU A 134 -7.31 -14.63 -1.11
C GLU A 134 -8.77 -14.26 -1.37
N THR A 135 -9.60 -14.20 -0.32
CA THR A 135 -11.02 -13.86 -0.43
C THR A 135 -11.22 -12.43 -0.92
N PHE A 136 -10.63 -11.42 -0.26
CA PHE A 136 -10.92 -10.04 -0.66
C PHE A 136 -10.25 -9.64 -1.98
N MET A 137 -9.24 -10.38 -2.43
CA MET A 137 -8.58 -10.18 -3.72
C MET A 137 -9.31 -10.87 -4.89
N ASP A 138 -10.19 -11.84 -4.63
CA ASP A 138 -11.00 -12.48 -5.65
C ASP A 138 -11.93 -11.45 -6.33
N GLU A 139 -11.87 -11.38 -7.67
CA GLU A 139 -12.69 -10.46 -8.47
C GLU A 139 -14.20 -10.72 -8.35
N THR A 140 -14.57 -11.96 -8.04
CA THR A 140 -15.95 -12.40 -7.86
C THR A 140 -16.47 -12.13 -6.45
N PHE A 141 -15.59 -11.84 -5.50
CA PHE A 141 -15.97 -11.57 -4.12
C PHE A 141 -16.53 -10.15 -3.95
N TRP A 142 -17.76 -10.08 -3.45
CA TRP A 142 -18.45 -8.86 -3.04
C TRP A 142 -19.16 -9.14 -1.70
N PRO A 143 -18.79 -8.44 -0.60
CA PRO A 143 -19.32 -8.79 0.71
C PRO A 143 -20.82 -8.46 0.78
N GLU A 144 -21.61 -9.46 1.18
CA GLU A 144 -23.05 -9.31 1.36
C GLU A 144 -23.37 -8.72 2.74
N SER A 145 -24.44 -7.94 2.79
CA SER A 145 -25.00 -7.43 4.04
C SER A 145 -25.58 -8.61 4.85
N GLY A 146 -24.84 -9.09 5.85
CA GLY A 146 -25.29 -10.15 6.76
C GLY A 146 -24.30 -11.29 7.02
N THR A 147 -23.24 -11.44 6.23
CA THR A 147 -22.29 -12.55 6.44
C THR A 147 -21.13 -12.09 7.33
N THR A 148 -21.32 -12.24 8.63
CA THR A 148 -20.19 -12.47 9.53
C THR A 148 -20.05 -13.99 9.63
N PRO A 149 -18.89 -14.59 9.35
CA PRO A 149 -18.68 -16.01 9.62
C PRO A 149 -18.81 -16.30 11.12
#